data_AF-A0A969K860-F1
#
_entry.id   AF-A0A969K860-F1
#
_cell.length_a   1.000
_cell.length_b   1.000
_cell.length_c   1.000
_cell.angle_alpha   90.00
_cell.angle_beta   90.00
_cell.angle_gamma   90.00
#
_symmetry.space_group_name_H-M   'P 1'
#
loop_
_entity.id
_entity.type
_entity.pdbx_description
1 polymer ?
#
loop_
_entity_poly.entity_id
_entity_poly.type
_entity_poly.pdbx_seq_one_letter_code
_entity_poly.pdbx_strand_id
1 'polypeptide(L)'
;MRSAVLVCVLTLFPACASFPLRSPIPANVREAAQRLEIDLSSDVLSEVRDTRTHEDRAVKFHFSLGLWIRNEWIYPAGSPLHAFFVAQGVEHEDDMSGMVIEVLHAELNDRAWDLQELIACFRSISPPVLERQPDE
;
A
#
# COMPACT_ATOMS: atom_id res chain seq x y z
N MET A 1 18.70 25.17 65.56
CA MET A 1 18.87 25.99 64.34
C MET A 1 18.27 25.23 63.16
N ARG A 2 17.18 25.78 62.61
CA ARG A 2 16.52 25.57 61.30
C ARG A 2 16.35 24.14 60.76
N SER A 3 15.12 23.63 60.91
CA SER A 3 14.54 22.51 60.17
C SER A 3 14.61 22.72 58.65
N ALA A 4 15.05 21.71 57.92
CA ALA A 4 14.93 21.64 56.46
C ALA A 4 13.62 20.91 56.10
N VAL A 5 12.68 21.61 55.49
CA VAL A 5 11.47 21.03 54.90
C VAL A 5 11.80 20.67 53.45
N LEU A 6 11.84 19.38 53.15
CA LEU A 6 12.00 18.85 51.80
C LEU A 6 10.64 18.93 51.09
N VAL A 7 10.47 19.93 50.22
CA VAL A 7 9.32 20.03 49.32
C VAL A 7 9.60 19.16 48.09
N CYS A 8 9.09 17.93 48.09
CA CYS A 8 8.99 17.12 46.88
C CYS A 8 7.88 17.70 46.00
N VAL A 9 8.27 18.51 45.01
CA VAL A 9 7.37 18.90 43.93
C VAL A 9 7.25 17.71 42.98
N LEU A 10 6.20 16.90 43.18
CA LEU A 10 5.75 15.91 42.20
C LEU A 10 5.16 16.65 41.01
N THR A 11 6.00 17.00 40.02
CA THR A 11 5.51 17.40 38.71
C THR A 11 5.00 16.14 37.99
N LEU A 12 3.69 15.92 38.06
CA LEU A 12 2.97 15.04 37.14
C LEU A 12 3.21 15.58 35.72
N PHE A 13 4.16 15.00 35.00
CA PHE A 13 4.24 15.16 33.56
C PHE A 13 2.96 14.55 32.98
N PRO A 14 2.11 15.31 32.28
CA PRO A 14 1.03 14.70 31.54
C PRO A 14 1.72 13.82 30.49
N ALA A 15 1.44 12.51 30.53
CA ALA A 15 1.77 11.65 29.41
C ALA A 15 0.99 12.21 28.22
N CYS A 16 1.66 13.01 27.39
CA CYS A 16 1.22 13.27 26.04
C CYS A 16 1.08 11.89 25.41
N ALA A 17 -0.15 11.40 25.31
CA ALA A 17 -0.45 10.23 24.53
C ALA A 17 0.04 10.54 23.12
N SER A 18 1.16 9.94 22.73
CA SER A 18 1.55 9.86 21.33
C SER A 18 0.45 9.06 20.65
N PHE A 19 -0.51 9.76 20.04
CA PHE A 19 -1.38 9.15 19.05
C PHE A 19 -0.46 8.46 18.04
N PRO A 20 -0.63 7.16 17.75
CA PRO A 20 0.14 6.54 16.70
C PRO A 20 -0.15 7.31 15.42
N LEU A 21 0.84 8.05 14.94
CA LEU A 21 0.79 8.66 13.62
C LEU A 21 0.50 7.52 12.64
N ARG A 22 -0.55 7.69 11.84
CA ARG A 22 -0.82 6.82 10.70
C ARG A 22 0.50 6.67 9.95
N SER A 23 0.89 5.43 9.72
CA SER A 23 2.15 5.17 9.05
C SER A 23 2.20 5.87 7.69
N PRO A 24 3.38 6.37 7.27
CA PRO A 24 3.48 7.15 6.05
C PRO A 24 3.04 6.30 4.84
N ILE A 25 2.37 6.95 3.88
CA ILE A 25 1.99 6.32 2.61
C ILE A 25 3.29 5.93 1.87
N PRO A 26 3.42 4.68 1.37
CA PRO A 26 4.60 4.23 0.63
C PRO A 26 4.92 5.10 -0.59
N ALA A 27 6.19 5.27 -0.95
CA ALA A 27 6.57 6.13 -2.07
C ALA A 27 6.54 5.43 -3.44
N ASN A 28 6.52 4.10 -3.48
CA ASN A 28 6.54 3.30 -4.70
C ASN A 28 5.98 1.89 -4.45
N VAL A 29 5.83 1.11 -5.52
CA VAL A 29 5.21 -0.23 -5.46
C VAL A 29 5.97 -1.22 -4.58
N ARG A 30 7.32 -1.14 -4.54
CA ARG A 30 8.14 -2.02 -3.69
C ARG A 30 7.93 -1.71 -2.21
N GLU A 31 8.01 -0.44 -1.84
CA GLU A 31 7.75 -0.03 -0.46
C GLU A 31 6.33 -0.39 -0.02
N ALA A 32 5.35 -0.30 -0.94
CA ALA A 32 3.98 -0.69 -0.66
C ALA A 32 3.85 -2.19 -0.37
N ALA A 33 4.48 -3.05 -1.17
CA ALA A 33 4.48 -4.50 -0.95
C ALA A 33 5.18 -4.87 0.38
N GLN A 34 6.37 -4.33 0.64
CA GLN A 34 7.10 -4.54 1.89
C GLN A 34 6.28 -4.09 3.11
N ARG A 35 5.54 -2.99 2.97
CA ARG A 35 4.68 -2.49 4.04
C ARG A 35 3.52 -3.45 4.31
N LEU A 36 2.88 -3.98 3.27
CA LEU A 36 1.84 -4.99 3.42
C LEU A 36 2.36 -6.27 4.05
N GLU A 37 3.57 -6.72 3.72
CA GLU A 37 4.19 -7.89 4.34
C GLU A 37 4.36 -7.73 5.86
N ILE A 38 4.62 -6.50 6.33
CA ILE A 38 4.76 -6.19 7.76
C ILE A 38 3.40 -6.05 8.45
N ASP A 39 2.43 -5.38 7.80
CA ASP A 39 1.17 -4.99 8.44
C ASP A 39 0.07 -6.07 8.38
N LEU A 40 0.10 -6.96 7.38
CA LEU A 40 -0.93 -7.98 7.18
C LEU A 40 -0.70 -9.20 8.09
N SER A 41 -1.80 -9.89 8.44
CA SER A 41 -1.71 -11.15 9.18
C SER A 41 -1.10 -12.26 8.32
N SER A 42 -0.52 -13.27 8.98
CA SER A 42 -0.01 -14.47 8.32
C SER A 42 -1.04 -15.17 7.43
N ASP A 43 -2.31 -15.12 7.82
CA ASP A 43 -3.40 -15.74 7.08
C ASP A 43 -3.63 -15.02 5.75
N VAL A 44 -3.72 -13.68 5.76
CA VAL A 44 -3.86 -12.89 4.53
C VAL A 44 -2.63 -13.04 3.64
N LEU A 45 -1.43 -13.05 4.22
CA LEU A 45 -0.20 -13.27 3.45
C LEU A 45 -0.17 -14.66 2.80
N SER A 46 -0.63 -15.69 3.50
CA SER A 46 -0.75 -17.05 2.94
C SER A 46 -1.79 -17.08 1.82
N GLU A 47 -2.93 -16.42 2.02
CA GLU A 47 -3.96 -16.32 1.00
C GLU A 47 -3.50 -15.60 -0.27
N VAL A 48 -2.69 -14.54 -0.14
CA VAL A 48 -2.06 -13.87 -1.29
C VAL A 48 -1.12 -14.86 -1.96
N ARG A 49 -0.16 -15.43 -1.21
CA ARG A 49 0.87 -16.35 -1.69
C ARG A 49 0.30 -17.53 -2.50
N ASP A 50 -0.79 -18.12 -2.01
CA ASP A 50 -1.37 -19.36 -2.55
C ASP A 50 -2.21 -19.18 -3.82
N THR A 51 -2.50 -17.94 -4.22
CA THR A 51 -3.17 -17.67 -5.50
C THR A 51 -2.34 -18.15 -6.69
N ARG A 52 -3.02 -18.67 -7.73
CA ARG A 52 -2.36 -19.34 -8.86
C ARG A 52 -2.20 -18.43 -10.06
N THR A 53 -3.23 -17.67 -10.41
CA THR A 53 -3.21 -16.76 -11.56
C THR A 53 -3.41 -15.29 -11.15
N HIS A 54 -3.15 -14.39 -12.08
CA HIS A 54 -3.46 -12.97 -11.92
C HIS A 54 -4.97 -12.75 -11.73
N GLU A 55 -5.79 -13.44 -12.52
CA GLU A 55 -7.25 -13.36 -12.47
C GLU A 55 -7.79 -13.83 -11.11
N ASP A 56 -7.23 -14.91 -10.55
CA ASP A 56 -7.58 -15.38 -9.20
C ASP A 56 -7.32 -14.30 -8.15
N ARG A 57 -6.17 -13.62 -8.22
CA ARG A 57 -5.83 -12.51 -7.31
C ARG A 57 -6.75 -11.32 -7.50
N ALA A 58 -7.01 -10.93 -8.75
CA ALA A 58 -7.87 -9.81 -9.08
C ALA A 58 -9.28 -10.06 -8.51
N VAL A 59 -9.89 -11.21 -8.79
CA VAL A 59 -11.23 -11.54 -8.28
C VAL A 59 -11.26 -11.59 -6.76
N LYS A 60 -10.24 -12.19 -6.13
CA LYS A 60 -10.22 -12.40 -4.68
C LYS A 60 -9.99 -11.11 -3.88
N PHE A 61 -9.09 -10.24 -4.36
CA PHE A 61 -8.60 -9.12 -3.57
C PHE A 61 -9.10 -7.75 -4.03
N HIS A 62 -9.72 -7.62 -5.21
CA HIS A 62 -10.10 -6.32 -5.77
C HIS A 62 -11.00 -5.47 -4.85
N PHE A 63 -12.00 -6.08 -4.20
CA PHE A 63 -12.92 -5.37 -3.28
C PHE A 63 -12.52 -5.45 -1.80
N SER A 64 -11.44 -6.18 -1.46
CA SER A 64 -10.94 -6.30 -0.10
C SER A 64 -9.63 -5.52 0.04
N LEU A 65 -8.49 -6.20 -0.08
CA LEU A 65 -7.16 -5.59 0.04
C LEU A 65 -6.94 -4.50 -1.02
N GLY A 66 -7.39 -4.72 -2.26
CA GLY A 66 -7.27 -3.74 -3.34
C GLY A 66 -8.03 -2.45 -3.01
N LEU A 67 -9.28 -2.55 -2.56
CA LEU A 67 -10.07 -1.40 -2.15
C LEU A 67 -9.46 -0.67 -0.94
N TRP A 68 -8.90 -1.42 0.01
CA TRP A 68 -8.18 -0.83 1.14
C TRP A 68 -6.95 -0.03 0.66
N ILE A 69 -6.11 -0.60 -0.21
CA ILE A 69 -4.96 0.09 -0.80
C ILE A 69 -5.41 1.38 -1.50
N ARG A 70 -6.52 1.34 -2.25
CA ARG A 70 -7.05 2.52 -2.92
C ARG A 70 -7.44 3.62 -1.94
N ASN A 71 -8.26 3.29 -0.94
CA ASN A 71 -8.75 4.26 0.04
C ASN A 71 -7.64 4.83 0.94
N GLU A 72 -6.68 3.99 1.30
CA GLU A 72 -5.69 4.35 2.31
C GLU A 72 -4.41 4.93 1.71
N TRP A 73 -4.02 4.50 0.51
CA TRP A 73 -2.74 4.87 -0.10
C TRP A 73 -2.87 5.54 -1.45
N ILE A 74 -3.93 5.35 -2.24
CA ILE A 74 -4.01 5.93 -3.61
C ILE A 74 -4.85 7.21 -3.63
N TYR A 75 -6.10 7.16 -3.15
CA TYR A 75 -7.02 8.29 -3.14
C TYR A 75 -6.64 9.49 -2.26
N PRO A 76 -5.86 9.35 -1.17
CA PRO A 76 -5.47 10.52 -0.39
C PRO A 76 -4.75 11.57 -1.24
N ALA A 77 -5.21 12.82 -1.14
CA ALA A 77 -4.62 13.93 -1.86
C ALA A 77 -3.13 14.08 -1.55
N GLY A 78 -2.31 14.21 -2.59
CA GLY A 78 -0.85 14.28 -2.44
C GLY A 78 -0.19 12.94 -2.10
N SER A 79 -0.88 11.81 -2.33
CA SER A 79 -0.29 10.48 -2.16
C SER A 79 1.00 10.34 -2.98
N PRO A 80 2.14 10.00 -2.35
CA PRO A 80 3.37 9.72 -3.07
C PRO A 80 3.27 8.44 -3.92
N LEU A 81 2.49 7.44 -3.47
CA LEU A 81 2.25 6.21 -4.23
C LEU A 81 1.46 6.49 -5.52
N HIS A 82 0.40 7.29 -5.42
CA HIS A 82 -0.37 7.70 -6.59
C HIS A 82 0.50 8.51 -7.56
N ALA A 83 1.26 9.48 -7.06
CA ALA A 83 2.19 10.27 -7.87
C ALA A 83 3.25 9.40 -8.57
N PHE A 84 3.75 8.36 -7.91
CA PHE A 84 4.64 7.37 -8.50
C PHE A 84 3.99 6.67 -9.70
N PHE A 85 2.79 6.11 -9.53
CA PHE A 85 2.10 5.41 -10.62
C PHE A 85 1.78 6.32 -11.81
N VAL A 86 1.29 7.54 -11.55
CA VAL A 86 1.03 8.53 -12.60
C VAL A 86 2.32 8.88 -13.36
N ALA A 87 3.44 9.03 -12.66
CA ALA A 87 4.74 9.28 -13.30
C ALA A 87 5.22 8.11 -14.18
N GLN A 88 4.72 6.89 -13.94
CA GLN A 88 4.97 5.72 -14.80
C GLN A 88 3.91 5.56 -15.92
N GLY A 89 2.90 6.44 -15.98
CA GLY A 89 1.79 6.35 -16.93
C GLY A 89 0.81 5.23 -16.62
N VAL A 90 0.57 4.96 -15.34
CA VAL A 90 -0.52 4.11 -14.82
C VAL A 90 -1.51 5.05 -14.12
N GLU A 91 -2.71 5.17 -14.67
CA GLU A 91 -3.70 6.18 -14.22
C GLU A 91 -4.90 5.56 -13.49
N HIS A 92 -5.22 4.29 -13.77
CA HIS A 92 -6.39 3.65 -13.18
C HIS A 92 -6.06 3.08 -11.79
N GLU A 93 -6.83 3.44 -10.76
CA GLU A 93 -6.50 3.09 -9.38
C GLU A 93 -6.67 1.60 -9.08
N ASP A 94 -7.54 0.90 -9.84
CA ASP A 94 -7.63 -0.56 -9.76
C ASP A 94 -6.34 -1.22 -10.27
N ASP A 95 -5.70 -0.66 -11.30
CA ASP A 95 -4.43 -1.16 -11.82
C ASP A 95 -3.32 -0.88 -10.81
N MET A 96 -3.27 0.33 -10.24
CA MET A 96 -2.31 0.69 -9.20
C MET A 96 -2.37 -0.26 -8.00
N SER A 97 -3.58 -0.50 -7.48
CA SER A 97 -3.76 -1.42 -6.33
C SER A 97 -3.51 -2.88 -6.71
N GLY A 98 -3.88 -3.31 -7.92
CA GLY A 98 -3.56 -4.62 -8.46
C GLY A 98 -2.06 -4.84 -8.57
N MET A 99 -1.31 -3.87 -9.10
CA MET A 99 0.14 -3.94 -9.23
C MET A 99 0.85 -4.07 -7.87
N VAL A 100 0.38 -3.40 -6.82
CA VAL A 100 0.91 -3.59 -5.45
C VAL A 100 0.72 -5.03 -4.98
N ILE A 101 -0.45 -5.61 -5.22
CA ILE A 101 -0.77 -7.00 -4.83
C ILE A 101 0.05 -8.00 -5.65
N GLU A 102 0.28 -7.74 -6.94
CA GLU A 102 1.16 -8.55 -7.80
C GLU A 102 2.61 -8.55 -7.32
N VAL A 103 3.13 -7.38 -6.92
CA VAL A 103 4.49 -7.29 -6.36
C VAL A 103 4.58 -8.01 -5.02
N LEU A 104 3.59 -7.85 -4.14
CA LEU A 104 3.53 -8.60 -2.89
C LEU A 104 3.51 -10.12 -3.14
N HIS A 105 2.69 -10.58 -4.11
CA HIS A 105 2.65 -12.00 -4.48
C HIS A 105 3.99 -12.52 -4.97
N ALA A 106 4.68 -11.76 -5.81
CA ALA A 106 5.99 -12.12 -6.33
C ALA A 106 7.03 -12.19 -5.20
N GLU A 107 7.06 -11.21 -4.30
CA GLU A 107 8.00 -11.17 -3.17
C GLU A 107 7.77 -12.31 -2.17
N LEU A 108 6.50 -12.64 -1.85
CA LEU A 108 6.16 -13.78 -0.97
C LEU A 108 6.52 -15.16 -1.54
N ASN A 109 6.80 -15.24 -2.85
CA ASN A 109 7.13 -16.46 -3.58
C ASN A 109 8.55 -16.44 -4.15
N ASP A 110 9.42 -15.53 -3.69
CA ASP A 110 10.80 -15.38 -4.16
C ASP A 110 10.92 -15.24 -5.69
N ARG A 111 9.89 -14.67 -6.33
CA ARG A 111 9.81 -14.49 -7.78
C ARG A 111 10.33 -13.11 -8.16
N ALA A 112 11.24 -13.07 -9.13
CA ALA A 112 11.65 -11.81 -9.75
C ALA A 112 10.47 -11.12 -10.44
N TRP A 113 10.44 -9.80 -10.36
CA TRP A 113 9.46 -8.95 -11.03
C TRP A 113 10.16 -7.74 -11.64
N ASP A 114 9.65 -7.29 -12.78
CA ASP A 114 10.08 -6.07 -13.45
C ASP A 114 8.91 -5.09 -13.55
N LEU A 115 9.17 -3.83 -13.23
CA LEU A 115 8.14 -2.81 -13.21
C LEU A 115 7.57 -2.55 -14.62
N GLN A 116 8.42 -2.53 -15.65
CA GLN A 116 7.99 -2.24 -17.02
C GLN A 116 7.19 -3.41 -17.60
N GLU A 117 7.59 -4.64 -17.31
CA GLU A 117 6.81 -5.83 -17.67
C GLU A 117 5.41 -5.81 -17.01
N LEU A 118 5.34 -5.43 -15.73
CA LEU A 118 4.08 -5.33 -15.00
C LEU A 118 3.18 -4.24 -15.61
N ILE A 119 3.73 -3.06 -15.90
CA ILE A 119 2.98 -1.97 -16.56
C ILE A 119 2.46 -2.42 -17.93
N ALA A 120 3.30 -3.10 -18.73
CA ALA A 120 2.90 -3.60 -20.04
C ALA A 120 1.74 -4.62 -19.94
N CYS A 121 1.79 -5.49 -18.93
CA CYS A 121 0.71 -6.44 -18.66
C CYS A 121 -0.62 -5.74 -18.36
N PHE A 122 -0.63 -4.78 -17.44
CA PHE A 122 -1.86 -4.06 -17.08
C PHE A 122 -2.40 -3.19 -18.22
N ARG A 123 -1.52 -2.56 -19.02
CA ARG A 123 -1.94 -1.80 -20.21
C ARG A 123 -2.66 -2.66 -21.26
N SER A 124 -2.33 -3.95 -21.34
CA SER A 124 -3.03 -4.86 -22.26
C SER A 124 -4.47 -5.16 -21.83
N ILE A 125 -4.76 -5.00 -20.54
CA ILE A 125 -6.09 -5.21 -19.93
C ILE A 125 -6.89 -3.91 -19.92
N SER A 126 -6.22 -2.81 -19.56
CA SER A 126 -6.79 -1.46 -19.42
C SER A 126 -5.94 -0.48 -20.22
N PRO A 127 -6.14 -0.38 -21.55
CA PRO A 127 -5.38 0.55 -22.37
C PRO A 127 -5.69 2.01 -21.98
N PRO A 128 -4.70 2.92 -22.10
CA PRO A 128 -4.91 4.32 -21.76
C PRO A 128 -6.05 4.93 -22.55
N VAL A 129 -6.73 5.92 -21.98
CA VAL A 129 -7.97 6.49 -22.55
C VAL A 129 -7.78 6.98 -23.98
N LEU A 130 -6.61 7.54 -24.28
CA LEU A 130 -6.26 8.06 -25.61
C LEU A 130 -6.09 6.97 -26.69
N GLU A 131 -5.89 5.72 -26.28
CA GLU A 131 -5.71 4.56 -27.17
C GLU A 131 -6.99 3.72 -27.32
N ARG A 132 -8.03 4.02 -26.54
CA ARG A 132 -9.34 3.35 -26.68
C ARG A 132 -9.98 3.79 -27.99
N GLN A 133 -10.24 2.84 -28.89
CA GLN A 133 -11.06 3.09 -30.07
C GLN A 133 -12.45 3.56 -29.60
N PRO A 134 -13.06 4.56 -30.25
CA PRO A 134 -14.41 4.99 -29.87
C PRO A 134 -15.38 3.83 -30.02
N ASP A 135 -16.17 3.60 -28.97
CA ASP A 135 -17.21 2.58 -28.93
C ASP A 135 -18.21 2.82 -30.09
N GLU A 136 -18.44 1.82 -30.94
CA GLU A 136 -19.43 1.85 -32.05
C GLU A 136 -20.89 1.83 -31.55
#